data_AF-A0A538HLR1-F1
#
_entry.id   AF-A0A538HLR1-F1
#
_cell.length_a   1.000
_cell.length_b   1.000
_cell.length_c   1.000
_cell.angle_alpha   90.00
_cell.angle_beta   90.00
_cell.angle_gamma   90.00
#
_symmetry.space_group_name_H-M   'P 1'
#
loop_
_entity.id
_entity.type
_entity.pdbx_description
1 polymer ?
#
loop_
_entity_poly.entity_id
_entity_poly.type
_entity_poly.pdbx_seq_one_letter_code
_entity_poly.pdbx_strand_id
1 'polypeptide(L)'
;MCKRAVHFTADDFQSHYLGGVAPALILEAAGKTTAPTLGVVAGPELSFVTDDNKALEEGLKSRIPDAKLNITFTGDFENAALAREAADAFINQGASLLYPYLGGALIAVVEAANTAKVPVLAVAIDGCGIPAPGPQFAGSILFNPAPGFAPMLKSYQSGKLKPGDFKVFG
;
A
#
# COMPACT_ATOMS: atom_id res chain seq x y z
N MET A 1 8.02 -6.45 16.17
CA MET A 1 6.73 -6.37 16.90
C MET A 1 5.98 -5.12 16.41
N CYS A 2 4.93 -5.30 15.60
CA CYS A 2 4.06 -4.21 15.15
C CYS A 2 3.55 -3.43 16.37
N LYS A 3 3.80 -2.11 16.42
CA LYS A 3 3.17 -1.24 17.44
C LYS A 3 1.97 -0.47 16.88
N ARG A 4 1.70 -0.54 15.57
CA ARG A 4 0.80 0.37 14.85
C ARG A 4 0.22 -0.30 13.59
N ALA A 5 -0.77 -1.17 13.75
CA ALA A 5 -1.64 -1.54 12.63
C ALA A 5 -2.76 -0.50 12.55
N VAL A 6 -3.03 0.06 11.36
CA VAL A 6 -4.17 0.95 11.16
C VAL A 6 -5.10 0.29 10.15
N HIS A 7 -6.34 0.07 10.58
CA HIS A 7 -7.37 -0.53 9.76
C HIS A 7 -8.13 0.61 9.05
N PHE A 8 -8.08 0.64 7.73
CA PHE A 8 -8.86 1.58 6.93
C PHE A 8 -9.93 0.79 6.17
N THR A 9 -11.18 1.21 6.28
CA THR A 9 -12.28 0.73 5.43
C THR A 9 -12.97 1.99 4.98
N ALA A 10 -12.49 2.55 3.90
CA ALA A 10 -13.02 3.77 3.29
C ALA A 10 -13.03 3.60 1.77
N ASP A 11 -13.53 4.59 1.04
CA ASP A 11 -13.33 4.61 -0.42
C ASP A 11 -11.84 4.45 -0.77
N ASP A 12 -11.55 3.97 -1.97
CA ASP A 12 -10.17 3.61 -2.38
C ASP A 12 -9.21 4.79 -2.20
N PHE A 13 -9.66 5.99 -2.51
CA PHE A 13 -8.90 7.23 -2.38
C PHE A 13 -8.66 7.59 -0.90
N GLN A 14 -9.68 7.52 -0.04
CA GLN A 14 -9.54 7.75 1.40
C GLN A 14 -8.63 6.72 2.07
N SER A 15 -8.75 5.44 1.65
CA SER A 15 -7.91 4.36 2.15
C SER A 15 -6.44 4.59 1.78
N HIS A 16 -6.17 5.04 0.55
CA HIS A 16 -4.81 5.36 0.12
C HIS A 16 -4.28 6.68 0.70
N TYR A 17 -5.12 7.70 0.89
CA TYR A 17 -4.74 8.91 1.63
C TYR A 17 -4.29 8.57 3.05
N LEU A 18 -5.09 7.80 3.78
CA LEU A 18 -4.72 7.34 5.11
C LEU A 18 -3.52 6.37 5.06
N GLY A 19 -3.42 5.62 3.97
CA GLY A 19 -2.24 4.84 3.60
C GLY A 19 -0.98 5.69 3.37
N GLY A 20 -1.10 6.99 3.06
CA GLY A 20 0.01 7.94 3.01
C GLY A 20 0.33 8.53 4.39
N VAL A 21 -0.69 8.76 5.22
CA VAL A 21 -0.51 9.23 6.61
C VAL A 21 0.21 8.18 7.46
N ALA A 22 -0.10 6.90 7.29
CA ALA A 22 0.51 5.81 8.04
C ALA A 22 2.05 5.73 7.91
N PRO A 23 2.67 5.69 6.71
CA PRO A 23 4.11 5.73 6.55
C PRO A 23 4.71 7.03 7.08
N ALA A 24 4.01 8.16 6.96
CA ALA A 24 4.49 9.41 7.56
C ALA A 24 4.63 9.29 9.09
N LEU A 25 3.63 8.73 9.78
CA LEU A 25 3.68 8.50 11.23
C LEU A 25 4.77 7.50 11.64
N ILE A 26 5.06 6.50 10.79
CA ILE A 26 6.17 5.55 10.99
C ILE A 26 7.52 6.28 10.86
N LEU A 27 7.67 7.12 9.83
CA LEU A 27 8.87 7.91 9.57
C LEU A 27 9.12 8.96 10.67
N GLU A 28 8.10 9.70 11.09
CA GLU A 28 8.15 10.65 12.20
C GLU A 28 8.64 9.98 13.49
N ALA A 29 8.09 8.81 13.83
CA ALA A 29 8.52 8.07 15.02
C ALA A 29 9.93 7.49 14.92
N ALA A 30 10.46 7.34 13.70
CA ALA A 30 11.85 6.98 13.45
C ALA A 30 12.77 8.22 13.34
N GLY A 31 12.26 9.43 13.53
CA GLY A 31 13.01 10.68 13.40
C GLY A 31 13.35 11.07 11.95
N LYS A 32 12.72 10.44 10.95
CA LYS A 32 12.94 10.70 9.52
C LYS A 32 11.95 11.74 9.00
N THR A 33 12.10 12.99 9.42
CA THR A 33 11.13 14.09 9.13
C THR A 33 11.61 15.11 8.11
N THR A 34 12.80 14.93 7.53
CA THR A 34 13.37 15.85 6.52
C THR A 34 13.59 15.09 5.22
N ALA A 35 12.76 15.39 4.23
CA ALA A 35 12.77 14.81 2.89
C ALA A 35 12.92 13.26 2.83
N PRO A 36 12.21 12.48 3.67
CA PRO A 36 12.27 11.02 3.56
C PRO A 36 11.70 10.56 2.22
N THR A 37 12.22 9.45 1.71
CA THR A 37 11.75 8.85 0.45
C THR A 37 10.93 7.60 0.73
N LEU A 38 9.70 7.55 0.24
CA LEU A 38 8.85 6.37 0.17
C LEU A 38 9.00 5.75 -1.23
N GLY A 39 9.50 4.50 -1.28
CA GLY A 39 9.60 3.73 -2.52
C GLY A 39 8.35 2.89 -2.73
N VAL A 40 7.61 3.13 -3.81
CA VAL A 40 6.42 2.38 -4.19
C VAL A 40 6.75 1.43 -5.32
N VAL A 41 6.59 0.13 -5.07
CA VAL A 41 6.62 -0.89 -6.12
C VAL A 41 5.17 -1.16 -6.50
N ALA A 42 4.74 -0.67 -7.66
CA ALA A 42 3.38 -0.79 -8.15
C ALA A 42 3.29 -1.81 -9.28
N GLY A 43 2.11 -2.39 -9.51
CA GLY A 43 1.81 -3.26 -10.64
C GLY A 43 1.78 -2.53 -12.00
N PRO A 44 0.79 -2.79 -12.87
CA PRO A 44 0.63 -2.04 -14.11
C PRO A 44 0.17 -0.58 -13.87
N GLU A 45 0.52 0.30 -14.80
CA GLU A 45 0.13 1.72 -14.76
C GLU A 45 -1.33 1.88 -15.25
N LEU A 46 -2.27 1.53 -14.40
CA LEU A 46 -3.71 1.70 -14.63
C LEU A 46 -4.20 2.97 -13.91
N SER A 47 -5.28 3.58 -14.41
CA SER A 47 -5.77 4.85 -13.86
C SER A 47 -6.01 4.80 -12.35
N PHE A 48 -6.65 3.74 -11.86
CA PHE A 48 -6.89 3.57 -10.42
C PHE A 48 -5.59 3.48 -9.63
N VAL A 49 -4.58 2.76 -10.12
CA VAL A 49 -3.26 2.66 -9.48
C VAL A 49 -2.58 4.03 -9.41
N THR A 50 -2.68 4.82 -10.48
CA THR A 50 -2.13 6.18 -10.48
C THR A 50 -2.87 7.13 -9.54
N ASP A 51 -4.19 6.97 -9.39
CA ASP A 51 -5.00 7.79 -8.49
C ASP A 51 -4.76 7.41 -7.02
N ASP A 52 -4.63 6.12 -6.72
CA ASP A 52 -4.23 5.61 -5.40
C ASP A 52 -2.85 6.15 -4.99
N ASN A 53 -1.88 6.15 -5.91
CA ASN A 53 -0.56 6.70 -5.66
C ASN A 53 -0.58 8.21 -5.39
N LYS A 54 -1.46 8.98 -6.06
CA LYS A 54 -1.64 10.41 -5.76
C LYS A 54 -2.22 10.60 -4.36
N ALA A 55 -3.25 9.84 -4.00
CA ALA A 55 -3.84 9.90 -2.67
C ALA A 55 -2.80 9.56 -1.59
N LEU A 56 -2.00 8.51 -1.82
CA LEU A 56 -0.88 8.13 -0.98
C LEU A 56 0.15 9.27 -0.82
N GLU A 57 0.49 9.97 -1.92
CA GLU A 57 1.39 11.11 -1.88
C GLU A 57 0.82 12.28 -1.07
N GLU A 58 -0.46 12.61 -1.28
CA GLU A 58 -1.17 13.66 -0.53
C GLU A 58 -1.19 13.35 0.96
N GLY A 59 -1.49 12.10 1.33
CA GLY A 59 -1.47 11.64 2.71
C GLY A 59 -0.09 11.74 3.35
N LEU A 60 0.95 11.30 2.64
CA LEU A 60 2.35 11.39 3.09
C LEU A 60 2.75 12.86 3.32
N LYS A 61 2.46 13.73 2.35
CA LYS A 61 2.82 15.15 2.37
C LYS A 61 1.97 16.00 3.32
N SER A 62 0.78 15.53 3.71
CA SER A 62 -0.03 16.17 4.76
C SER A 62 0.67 16.22 6.11
N ARG A 63 1.66 15.33 6.32
CA ARG A 63 2.45 15.19 7.55
C ARG A 63 3.90 15.63 7.37
N ILE A 64 4.52 15.24 6.26
CA ILE A 64 5.91 15.55 5.92
C ILE A 64 5.94 16.23 4.54
N PRO A 65 5.76 17.56 4.46
CA PRO A 65 5.54 18.27 3.19
C PRO A 65 6.65 18.10 2.14
N ASP A 66 7.88 17.86 2.56
CA ASP A 66 9.06 17.68 1.70
C ASP A 66 9.38 16.21 1.40
N ALA A 67 8.56 15.26 1.86
CA ALA A 67 8.72 13.84 1.56
C ALA A 67 8.60 13.57 0.05
N LYS A 68 9.32 12.54 -0.40
CA LYS A 68 9.37 12.12 -1.80
C LYS A 68 8.65 10.79 -1.97
N LEU A 69 7.82 10.70 -3.00
CA LEU A 69 7.23 9.44 -3.45
C LEU A 69 7.92 9.03 -4.75
N ASN A 70 8.70 7.95 -4.72
CA ASN A 70 9.31 7.38 -5.92
C ASN A 70 8.55 6.11 -6.29
N ILE A 71 8.09 6.01 -7.54
CA ILE A 71 7.22 4.92 -7.99
C ILE A 71 7.91 4.18 -9.13
N THR A 72 7.89 2.85 -9.07
CA THR A 72 8.27 1.96 -10.17
C THR A 72 7.08 1.06 -10.47
N PHE A 73 6.57 1.15 -11.70
CA PHE A 73 5.54 0.24 -12.22
C PHE A 73 6.21 -1.00 -12.81
N THR A 74 5.92 -2.18 -12.26
CA THR A 74 6.43 -3.46 -12.75
C THR A 74 5.68 -3.95 -14.00
N GLY A 75 4.51 -3.39 -14.29
CA GLY A 75 3.64 -3.86 -15.37
C GLY A 75 2.82 -5.10 -15.01
N ASP A 76 3.03 -5.70 -13.84
CA ASP A 76 2.40 -6.95 -13.43
C ASP A 76 2.34 -7.07 -11.89
N PHE A 77 1.13 -7.35 -11.37
CA PHE A 77 0.89 -7.53 -9.94
C PHE A 77 1.53 -8.79 -9.36
N GLU A 78 1.89 -9.76 -10.21
CA GLU A 78 2.31 -11.11 -9.82
C GLU A 78 3.76 -11.43 -10.22
N ASN A 79 4.44 -10.54 -10.94
CA ASN A 79 5.83 -10.75 -11.35
C ASN A 79 6.82 -10.46 -10.21
N ALA A 80 7.12 -11.49 -9.42
CA ALA A 80 8.05 -11.41 -8.30
C ALA A 80 9.48 -10.97 -8.67
N ALA A 81 9.95 -11.30 -9.87
CA ALA A 81 11.30 -10.93 -10.31
C ALA A 81 11.43 -9.42 -10.52
N LEU A 82 10.48 -8.81 -11.23
CA LEU A 82 10.44 -7.36 -11.43
C LEU A 82 10.18 -6.61 -10.13
N ALA A 83 9.32 -7.15 -9.26
CA ALA A 83 9.08 -6.58 -7.93
C ALA A 83 10.35 -6.57 -7.07
N ARG A 84 11.14 -7.65 -7.11
CA ARG A 84 12.43 -7.74 -6.42
C ARG A 84 13.43 -6.73 -6.95
N GLU A 85 13.56 -6.61 -8.27
CA GLU A 85 14.47 -5.65 -8.91
C GLU A 85 14.13 -4.20 -8.50
N ALA A 86 12.85 -3.84 -8.54
CA ALA A 86 12.39 -2.52 -8.12
C ALA A 86 12.64 -2.26 -6.62
N ALA A 87 12.42 -3.27 -5.77
CA ALA A 87 12.69 -3.16 -4.33
C ALA A 87 14.19 -2.94 -4.06
N ASP A 88 15.06 -3.74 -4.68
CA ASP A 88 16.51 -3.61 -4.53
C ASP A 88 17.00 -2.24 -5.03
N ALA A 89 16.43 -1.73 -6.12
CA ALA A 89 16.72 -0.39 -6.62
C ALA A 89 16.36 0.70 -5.59
N PHE A 90 15.18 0.65 -4.98
CA PHE A 90 14.79 1.61 -3.94
C PHE A 90 15.64 1.51 -2.67
N ILE A 91 15.97 0.28 -2.24
CA ILE A 91 16.86 0.05 -1.10
C ILE A 91 18.23 0.69 -1.37
N ASN A 92 18.80 0.45 -2.55
CA ASN A 92 20.10 1.02 -2.95
C ASN A 92 20.07 2.55 -3.08
N GLN A 93 18.92 3.12 -3.45
CA GLN A 93 18.70 4.58 -3.49
C GLN A 93 18.44 5.20 -2.11
N GLY A 94 18.42 4.40 -1.04
CA GLY A 94 18.22 4.88 0.32
C GLY A 94 16.76 5.16 0.68
N ALA A 95 15.81 4.42 0.09
CA ALA A 95 14.41 4.51 0.48
C ALA A 95 14.24 4.33 1.99
N SER A 96 13.47 5.23 2.59
CA SER A 96 13.25 5.24 4.04
C SER A 96 12.21 4.23 4.50
N LEU A 97 11.30 3.85 3.59
CA LEU A 97 10.25 2.86 3.74
C LEU A 97 9.84 2.37 2.34
N LEU A 98 9.41 1.10 2.22
CA LEU A 98 8.81 0.56 0.98
C LEU A 98 7.31 0.30 1.11
N TYR A 99 6.59 0.52 0.02
CA TYR A 99 5.18 0.17 -0.14
C TYR A 99 4.97 -0.66 -1.42
N PRO A 100 4.72 -1.98 -1.30
CA PRO A 100 4.43 -2.83 -2.44
C PRO A 100 2.92 -2.82 -2.76
N TYR A 101 2.48 -1.98 -3.70
CA TYR A 101 1.12 -2.04 -4.25
C TYR A 101 1.03 -3.11 -5.34
N LEU A 102 1.07 -4.36 -4.89
CA LEU A 102 1.15 -5.58 -5.69
C LEU A 102 0.17 -6.64 -5.19
N GLY A 103 -0.09 -7.64 -6.03
CA GLY A 103 -0.74 -8.87 -5.63
C GLY A 103 0.28 -9.83 -5.01
N GLY A 104 0.36 -11.07 -5.50
CA GLY A 104 1.28 -12.08 -4.96
C GLY A 104 2.76 -11.69 -5.01
N ALA A 105 3.17 -10.78 -5.90
CA ALA A 105 4.56 -10.30 -5.97
C ALA A 105 5.00 -9.48 -4.74
N LEU A 106 4.07 -9.03 -3.88
CA LEU A 106 4.40 -8.23 -2.69
C LEU A 106 5.41 -8.95 -1.77
N ILE A 107 5.38 -10.29 -1.71
CA ILE A 107 6.26 -11.08 -0.85
C ILE A 107 7.73 -10.87 -1.20
N ALA A 108 8.07 -10.77 -2.49
CA ALA A 108 9.44 -10.54 -2.93
C ALA A 108 10.00 -9.19 -2.45
N VAL A 109 9.14 -8.16 -2.37
CA VAL A 109 9.50 -6.84 -1.85
C VAL A 109 9.73 -6.90 -0.33
N VAL A 110 8.86 -7.61 0.38
CA VAL A 110 8.95 -7.72 1.85
C VAL A 110 10.19 -8.49 2.27
N GLU A 111 10.54 -9.58 1.58
CA GLU A 111 11.75 -10.34 1.83
C GLU A 111 13.02 -9.50 1.62
N ALA A 112 13.08 -8.73 0.53
CA ALA A 112 14.18 -7.82 0.25
C ALA A 112 14.30 -6.72 1.34
N ALA A 113 13.18 -6.09 1.67
CA ALA A 113 13.11 -5.06 2.70
C ALA A 113 13.52 -5.58 4.09
N ASN A 114 13.03 -6.75 4.48
CA ASN A 114 13.35 -7.39 5.76
C ASN A 114 14.84 -7.73 5.86
N THR A 115 15.43 -8.25 4.77
CA THR A 115 16.88 -8.53 4.67
C THR A 115 17.70 -7.26 4.81
N ALA A 116 17.29 -6.18 4.13
CA ALA A 116 17.94 -4.88 4.17
C ALA A 116 17.60 -4.05 5.44
N LYS A 117 16.72 -4.56 6.30
CA LYS A 117 16.18 -3.85 7.48
C LYS A 117 15.50 -2.52 7.14
N VAL A 118 14.90 -2.43 5.96
CA VAL A 118 14.07 -1.30 5.53
C VAL A 118 12.62 -1.58 5.94
N PRO A 119 11.93 -0.64 6.62
CA PRO A 119 10.51 -0.80 6.94
C PRO A 119 9.68 -0.99 5.67
N VAL A 120 8.66 -1.85 5.75
CA VAL A 120 7.77 -2.15 4.62
C VAL A 120 6.32 -2.25 5.10
N LEU A 121 5.39 -1.70 4.34
CA LEU A 121 3.96 -1.78 4.62
C LEU A 121 3.33 -2.98 3.91
N ALA A 122 2.32 -3.58 4.54
CA ALA A 122 1.42 -4.52 3.86
C ALA A 122 0.33 -3.76 3.12
N VAL A 123 -0.20 -4.35 2.05
CA VAL A 123 -1.39 -3.88 1.35
C VAL A 123 -2.43 -5.00 1.29
N ALA A 124 -3.71 -4.66 1.43
CA ALA A 124 -4.90 -5.54 1.35
C ALA A 124 -4.97 -6.68 2.39
N ILE A 125 -3.87 -7.04 3.04
CA ILE A 125 -3.77 -8.09 4.05
C ILE A 125 -3.34 -7.52 5.40
N ASP A 126 -3.75 -8.18 6.49
CA ASP A 126 -3.18 -7.88 7.80
C ASP A 126 -1.80 -8.54 7.95
N GLY A 127 -0.77 -7.81 7.51
CA GLY A 127 0.62 -8.26 7.64
C GLY A 127 1.12 -8.33 9.08
N CYS A 128 0.51 -7.58 10.01
CA CYS A 128 0.92 -7.60 11.42
C CYS A 128 0.46 -8.88 12.15
N GLY A 129 -0.52 -9.60 11.62
CA GLY A 129 -1.00 -10.88 12.15
C GLY A 129 -0.12 -12.08 11.81
N ILE A 130 0.90 -11.91 10.95
CA ILE A 130 1.77 -13.01 10.48
C ILE A 130 2.85 -13.31 11.53
N PRO A 131 2.91 -14.52 12.11
CA PRO A 131 3.89 -14.88 13.12
C PRO A 131 5.29 -15.08 12.51
N ALA A 132 6.32 -14.84 13.32
CA ALA A 132 7.70 -15.23 12.97
C ALA A 132 7.79 -16.78 12.85
N PRO A 133 8.61 -17.33 11.91
CA PRO A 133 9.60 -16.65 11.07
C PRO A 133 9.04 -16.08 9.74
N GLY A 134 7.75 -15.76 9.64
CA GLY A 134 7.15 -15.18 8.43
C GLY A 134 7.52 -13.72 8.15
N PRO A 135 7.07 -13.19 6.99
CA PRO A 135 7.32 -11.81 6.58
C PRO A 135 6.92 -10.78 7.64
N GLN A 136 7.79 -9.79 7.88
CA GLN A 136 7.59 -8.77 8.90
C GLN A 136 7.23 -7.42 8.27
N PHE A 137 6.18 -6.79 8.80
CA PHE A 137 5.66 -5.51 8.31
C PHE A 137 5.73 -4.43 9.38
N ALA A 138 5.86 -3.18 8.95
CA ALA A 138 5.85 -2.00 9.81
C ALA A 138 4.41 -1.53 10.13
N GLY A 139 3.46 -1.91 9.29
CA GLY A 139 2.04 -1.59 9.35
C GLY A 139 1.33 -2.18 8.13
N SER A 140 0.00 -2.02 8.06
CA SER A 140 -0.82 -2.54 6.97
C SER A 140 -1.77 -1.45 6.50
N ILE A 141 -1.91 -1.31 5.18
CA ILE A 141 -2.97 -0.53 4.54
C ILE A 141 -4.00 -1.55 4.06
N LEU A 142 -5.08 -1.65 4.81
CA LEU A 142 -6.18 -2.52 4.44
C LEU A 142 -7.10 -1.73 3.52
N PHE A 143 -7.39 -2.29 2.36
CA PHE A 143 -8.56 -1.94 1.58
C PHE A 143 -9.26 -3.27 1.33
N ASN A 144 -10.51 -3.38 1.77
CA ASN A 144 -11.24 -4.64 1.69
C ASN A 144 -12.51 -4.42 0.86
N PRO A 145 -12.51 -4.84 -0.41
CA PRO A 145 -13.72 -4.77 -1.23
C PRO A 145 -14.75 -5.86 -0.84
N ALA A 146 -14.35 -6.90 -0.09
CA ALA A 146 -15.20 -8.05 0.22
C ALA A 146 -16.47 -7.69 1.04
N PRO A 147 -16.43 -6.79 2.04
CA PRO A 147 -17.62 -6.24 2.69
C PRO A 147 -18.63 -5.60 1.72
N GLY A 148 -18.16 -5.00 0.62
CA GLY A 148 -19.01 -4.42 -0.42
C GLY A 148 -19.57 -5.46 -1.40
N PHE A 149 -18.87 -6.59 -1.59
CA PHE A 149 -19.23 -7.60 -2.59
C PHE A 149 -20.55 -8.31 -2.30
N ALA A 150 -20.77 -8.80 -1.08
CA ALA A 150 -22.00 -9.50 -0.74
C ALA A 150 -23.26 -8.60 -0.81
N PRO A 151 -23.24 -7.35 -0.29
CA PRO A 151 -24.33 -6.39 -0.50
C PRO A 151 -24.55 -6.00 -1.97
N MET A 152 -23.48 -5.88 -2.75
CA MET A 152 -23.56 -5.60 -4.19
C MET A 152 -24.26 -6.74 -4.93
N LEU A 153 -23.88 -8.00 -4.66
CA LEU A 153 -24.52 -9.17 -5.25
C LEU A 153 -26.02 -9.25 -4.88
N LYS A 154 -26.37 -9.00 -3.62
CA LYS A 154 -27.78 -8.92 -3.18
C LYS A 154 -28.55 -7.79 -3.87
N SER A 155 -27.90 -6.64 -4.08
CA SER A 155 -28.51 -5.49 -4.78
C SER A 155 -28.74 -5.79 -6.25
N TYR A 156 -27.81 -6.51 -6.90
CA TYR A 156 -27.96 -6.97 -8.28
C TYR A 156 -29.09 -8.01 -8.41
N GLN A 157 -29.10 -9.02 -7.55
CA GLN A 157 -30.12 -10.07 -7.52
C GLN A 157 -31.54 -9.53 -7.29
N SER A 158 -31.68 -8.44 -6.52
CA SER A 158 -32.98 -7.79 -6.27
C SER A 158 -33.37 -6.76 -7.33
N GLY A 159 -32.57 -6.58 -8.40
CA GLY A 159 -32.81 -5.60 -9.47
C GLY A 159 -32.60 -4.14 -9.05
N LYS A 160 -32.07 -3.90 -7.85
CA LYS A 160 -31.76 -2.56 -7.33
C LYS A 160 -30.46 -1.97 -7.91
N LEU A 161 -29.52 -2.84 -8.27
CA LEU A 161 -28.30 -2.48 -8.99
C LEU A 161 -28.40 -3.03 -10.42
N LYS A 162 -28.24 -2.16 -11.41
CA LYS A 162 -28.33 -2.49 -12.84
C LYS A 162 -26.96 -2.33 -13.51
N PRO A 163 -26.72 -3.01 -14.65
CA PRO A 163 -25.54 -2.76 -15.46
C PRO A 163 -25.40 -1.27 -15.78
N GLY A 164 -24.24 -0.69 -15.48
CA GLY A 164 -23.96 0.75 -15.65
C GLY A 164 -24.17 1.61 -14.41
N ASP A 165 -24.74 1.08 -13.33
CA ASP A 165 -24.84 1.79 -12.05
C ASP A 165 -23.48 1.78 -11.32
N PHE A 166 -23.11 2.93 -10.75
CA PHE A 166 -21.91 3.07 -9.90
C PHE A 166 -22.31 3.20 -8.44
N LYS A 167 -21.57 2.51 -7.56
CA LYS A 167 -21.74 2.62 -6.11
C LYS A 167 -20.39 2.75 -5.44
N VAL A 168 -20.20 3.84 -4.71
CA VAL A 168 -19.04 4.05 -3.84
C VAL A 168 -19.31 3.35 -2.51
N PHE A 169 -18.35 2.55 -2.07
CA PHE A 169 -18.34 1.96 -0.74
C PHE A 169 -17.27 2.68 0.07
N GLY A 170 -17.66 3.25 1.20
CA GLY A 170 -16.79 3.90 2.17
C GLY A 170 -17.37 3.74 3.56
#